data_AF-U1F9M1-F1
#
_entry.id   AF-U1F9M1-F1
#
_cell.length_a   1.000
_cell.length_b   1.000
_cell.length_c   1.000
_cell.angle_alpha   90.00
_cell.angle_beta   90.00
_cell.angle_gamma   90.00
#
_symmetry.space_group_name_H-M   'P 1'
#
loop_
_entity.id
_entity.type
_entity.pdbx_description
1 polymer ?
#
loop_
_entity_poly.entity_id
_entity_poly.type
_entity_poly.pdbx_seq_one_letter_code
_entity_poly.pdbx_strand_id
1 'polypeptide(L)'
;MAKVARGAATSQIVMAGEDSASRVMETLIFGSMNLRFRPVRTRFDWLSRQASEVDAYCNDPLCGFTASVGLYRELVRLSETSNSSTILRAIPPRLPVLLMSGDSDPVGGNGRGVRRVAGELTANGVLQVDVHLEPDARHELLHERDREQTYRLLETWIGKTVEARSA
;
A
#
# COMPACT_ATOMS: atom_id res chain seq x y z
N MET A 1 -12.38 -5.85 9.47
CA MET A 1 -11.56 -6.60 8.49
C MET A 1 -10.48 -7.43 9.17
N ALA A 2 -9.49 -6.83 9.84
CA ALA A 2 -8.31 -7.56 10.33
C ALA A 2 -8.58 -8.72 11.32
N LYS A 3 -9.51 -8.58 12.28
CA LYS A 3 -9.93 -9.69 13.17
C LYS A 3 -10.52 -10.88 12.40
N VAL A 4 -11.35 -10.61 11.39
CA VAL A 4 -11.96 -11.63 10.52
C VAL A 4 -10.87 -12.31 9.69
N ALA A 5 -9.93 -11.54 9.14
CA ALA A 5 -8.81 -12.09 8.38
C ALA A 5 -7.88 -12.95 9.24
N ARG A 6 -7.60 -12.56 10.49
CA ARG A 6 -6.84 -13.40 11.43
C ARG A 6 -7.58 -14.71 11.74
N GLY A 7 -8.88 -14.64 12.04
CA GLY A 7 -9.68 -15.84 12.29
C GLY A 7 -9.68 -16.80 11.10
N ALA A 8 -9.91 -16.27 9.89
CA ALA A 8 -9.84 -17.05 8.65
C ALA A 8 -8.46 -17.68 8.43
N ALA A 9 -7.38 -16.93 8.66
CA ALA A 9 -6.02 -17.44 8.54
C ALA A 9 -5.76 -18.59 9.54
N THR A 10 -6.16 -18.45 10.80
CA THR A 10 -6.02 -19.52 11.81
C THR A 10 -6.75 -20.78 11.38
N SER A 11 -8.01 -20.67 10.91
CA SER A 11 -8.76 -21.81 10.41
C SER A 11 -8.09 -22.47 9.20
N GLN A 12 -7.59 -21.67 8.25
CA GLN A 12 -6.91 -22.17 7.05
C GLN A 12 -5.58 -22.88 7.39
N ILE A 13 -4.82 -22.38 8.37
CA ILE A 13 -3.60 -23.05 8.87
C ILE A 13 -3.94 -24.43 9.42
N VAL A 14 -5.01 -24.54 10.23
CA VAL A 14 -5.43 -25.83 10.81
C VAL A 14 -5.84 -26.82 9.72
N MET A 15 -6.51 -26.37 8.66
CA MET A 15 -7.02 -27.25 7.60
C MET A 15 -5.99 -27.64 6.54
N ALA A 16 -5.09 -26.71 6.17
CA ALA A 16 -4.24 -26.87 4.99
C ALA A 16 -2.74 -26.69 5.27
N GLY A 17 -2.36 -26.26 6.47
CA GLY A 17 -0.98 -25.94 6.84
C GLY A 17 -0.58 -24.50 6.50
N GLU A 18 0.40 -23.97 7.22
CA GLU A 18 0.82 -22.57 7.14
C GLU A 18 1.44 -22.19 5.79
N ASP A 19 2.21 -23.10 5.20
CA ASP A 19 2.91 -22.89 3.93
C ASP A 19 2.03 -23.14 2.69
N SER A 20 0.78 -23.54 2.88
CA SER A 20 -0.15 -23.80 1.78
C SER A 20 -0.68 -22.51 1.15
N ALA A 21 -0.78 -22.49 -0.19
CA ALA A 21 -1.37 -21.38 -0.91
C ALA A 21 -2.88 -21.25 -0.60
N SER A 22 -3.38 -20.05 -0.27
CA SER A 22 -4.78 -19.85 0.10
C SER A 22 -5.50 -18.78 -0.73
N ARG A 23 -6.33 -19.26 -1.67
CA ARG A 23 -7.24 -18.40 -2.46
C ARG A 23 -8.33 -17.75 -1.61
N VAL A 24 -8.70 -18.37 -0.48
CA VAL A 24 -9.65 -17.80 0.47
C VAL A 24 -9.07 -16.53 1.09
N MET A 25 -7.83 -16.59 1.57
CA MET A 25 -7.14 -15.43 2.12
C MET A 25 -6.86 -14.36 1.06
N GLU A 26 -6.43 -14.76 -0.13
CA GLU A 26 -6.25 -13.85 -1.26
C GLU A 26 -7.53 -13.06 -1.57
N THR A 27 -8.67 -13.76 -1.69
CA THR A 27 -9.97 -13.13 -1.97
C THR A 27 -10.40 -12.20 -0.85
N LEU A 28 -10.18 -12.59 0.41
CA LEU A 28 -10.52 -11.77 1.56
C LEU A 28 -9.71 -10.47 1.62
N ILE A 29 -8.45 -10.51 1.22
CA ILE A 29 -7.53 -9.36 1.28
C ILE A 29 -7.69 -8.46 0.05
N PHE A 30 -7.72 -9.03 -1.15
CA PHE A 30 -7.64 -8.26 -2.40
C PHE A 30 -8.93 -8.27 -3.24
N GLY A 31 -9.92 -9.11 -2.91
CA GLY A 31 -11.10 -9.32 -3.76
C GLY A 31 -11.95 -8.07 -4.00
N SER A 32 -11.83 -7.04 -3.16
CA SER A 32 -12.54 -5.77 -3.31
C SER A 32 -11.77 -4.69 -4.07
N MET A 33 -10.47 -4.86 -4.33
CA MET A 33 -9.61 -3.77 -4.83
C MET A 33 -10.06 -3.26 -6.21
N ASN A 34 -10.59 -4.16 -7.06
CA ASN A 34 -11.07 -3.80 -8.39
C ASN A 34 -12.50 -3.22 -8.43
N LEU A 35 -13.25 -3.18 -7.32
CA LEU A 35 -14.68 -2.85 -7.36
C LEU A 35 -14.97 -1.47 -7.97
N ARG A 36 -14.14 -0.47 -7.68
CA ARG A 36 -14.30 0.91 -8.18
C ARG A 36 -13.99 1.06 -9.67
N PHE A 37 -13.25 0.13 -10.25
CA PHE A 37 -12.72 0.25 -11.61
C PHE A 37 -13.47 -0.60 -12.63
N ARG A 38 -14.60 -1.21 -12.25
CA ARG A 38 -15.35 -2.09 -13.16
C ARG A 38 -15.94 -1.29 -14.34
N PRO A 39 -15.93 -1.86 -15.56
CA PRO A 39 -15.38 -3.18 -15.92
C PRO A 39 -13.84 -3.19 -15.93
N VAL A 40 -13.26 -4.30 -15.47
CA VAL A 40 -11.80 -4.52 -15.41
C VAL A 40 -11.38 -5.63 -16.37
N ARG A 41 -10.16 -5.55 -16.91
CA ARG A 41 -9.55 -6.55 -17.80
C ARG A 41 -8.91 -7.70 -17.02
N THR A 42 -8.29 -7.40 -15.89
CA THR A 42 -7.57 -8.37 -15.06
C THR A 42 -7.97 -8.28 -13.58
N ARG A 43 -7.50 -9.23 -12.76
CA ARG A 43 -7.66 -9.19 -11.29
C ARG A 43 -6.76 -8.14 -10.61
N PHE A 44 -5.89 -7.48 -11.37
CA PHE A 44 -4.87 -6.55 -10.88
C PHE A 44 -5.00 -5.13 -11.47
N ASP A 45 -6.09 -4.83 -12.18
CA ASP A 45 -6.29 -3.49 -12.76
C ASP A 45 -6.20 -2.37 -11.70
N TRP A 46 -6.53 -2.65 -10.45
CA TRP A 46 -6.34 -1.72 -9.33
C TRP A 46 -4.88 -1.29 -9.08
N LEU A 47 -3.88 -1.93 -9.71
CA LEU A 47 -2.48 -1.54 -9.58
C LEU A 47 -2.18 -0.23 -10.31
N SER A 48 -2.55 -0.11 -11.59
CA SER A 48 -2.21 1.06 -12.42
C SER A 48 -3.26 1.33 -13.51
N ARG A 49 -3.40 2.59 -13.93
CA ARG A 49 -4.16 2.97 -15.15
C ARG A 49 -3.41 2.61 -16.44
N GLN A 50 -2.10 2.35 -16.37
CA GLN A 50 -1.29 1.96 -17.51
C GLN A 50 -1.45 0.45 -17.76
N ALA A 51 -2.26 0.11 -18.76
CA ALA A 51 -2.62 -1.28 -19.09
C ALA A 51 -1.40 -2.18 -19.33
N SER A 52 -0.36 -1.66 -20.00
CA SER A 52 0.86 -2.42 -20.28
C SER A 52 1.64 -2.80 -19.03
N GLU A 53 1.60 -1.99 -17.97
CA GLU A 53 2.27 -2.29 -16.70
C GLU A 53 1.50 -3.37 -15.93
N VAL A 54 0.16 -3.32 -15.96
CA VAL A 54 -0.69 -4.40 -15.42
C VAL A 54 -0.48 -5.71 -16.17
N ASP A 55 -0.35 -5.65 -17.50
CA ASP A 55 -0.07 -6.83 -18.32
C ASP A 55 1.33 -7.40 -18.04
N ALA A 56 2.34 -6.53 -17.84
CA ALA A 56 3.67 -6.95 -17.43
C ALA A 56 3.64 -7.67 -16.06
N TYR A 57 2.94 -7.11 -15.07
CA TYR A 57 2.74 -7.75 -13.77
C TYR A 57 2.04 -9.12 -13.88
N CYS A 58 1.02 -9.24 -14.73
CA CYS A 58 0.30 -10.50 -14.92
C CYS A 58 1.15 -11.60 -15.60
N ASN A 59 2.10 -11.18 -16.46
CA ASN A 59 2.93 -12.09 -17.24
C ASN A 59 4.26 -12.46 -16.54
N ASP A 60 4.62 -11.77 -15.46
CA ASP A 60 5.81 -12.09 -14.68
C ASP A 60 5.54 -13.31 -13.76
N PRO A 61 6.27 -14.44 -13.93
CA PRO A 61 6.09 -15.63 -13.11
C PRO A 61 6.43 -15.43 -11.62
N LEU A 62 7.11 -14.34 -11.26
CA LEU A 62 7.41 -13.95 -9.88
C LEU A 62 6.31 -13.08 -9.25
N CYS A 63 5.30 -12.70 -10.03
CA CYS A 63 4.19 -11.84 -9.60
C CYS A 63 2.85 -12.58 -9.63
N GLY A 64 1.85 -12.01 -8.94
CA GLY A 64 0.48 -12.47 -9.01
C GLY A 64 0.24 -13.93 -8.58
N PHE A 65 1.16 -14.58 -7.88
CA PHE A 65 0.94 -15.90 -7.32
C PHE A 65 0.07 -15.80 -6.05
N THR A 66 -0.72 -16.84 -5.78
CA THR A 66 -1.45 -16.95 -4.50
C THR A 66 -0.43 -17.30 -3.41
N ALA A 67 -0.30 -16.45 -2.41
CA ALA A 67 0.65 -16.63 -1.33
C ALA A 67 0.19 -17.65 -0.28
N SER A 68 1.10 -18.02 0.61
CA SER A 68 0.80 -18.94 1.72
C SER A 68 -0.14 -18.31 2.75
N VAL A 69 -0.88 -19.14 3.50
CA VAL A 69 -1.72 -18.66 4.61
C VAL A 69 -0.87 -17.89 5.64
N GLY A 70 0.34 -18.38 5.94
CA GLY A 70 1.28 -17.72 6.85
C GLY A 70 1.64 -16.32 6.38
N LEU A 71 1.95 -16.14 5.10
CA LEU A 71 2.25 -14.83 4.52
C LEU A 71 1.05 -13.88 4.67
N TYR A 72 -0.16 -14.33 4.34
CA TYR A 72 -1.35 -13.50 4.49
C TYR A 72 -1.66 -13.14 5.96
N ARG A 73 -1.42 -14.06 6.90
CA ARG A 73 -1.55 -13.79 8.34
C ARG A 73 -0.59 -12.68 8.77
N GLU A 74 0.67 -12.78 8.37
CA GLU A 74 1.68 -11.77 8.71
C GLU A 74 1.40 -10.44 8.02
N LEU A 75 0.94 -10.43 6.78
CA LEU A 75 0.54 -9.20 6.07
C LEU A 75 -0.53 -8.43 6.86
N VAL A 76 -1.56 -9.12 7.35
CA VAL A 76 -2.62 -8.50 8.17
C VAL A 76 -2.06 -7.99 9.50
N ARG A 77 -1.22 -8.79 10.17
CA ARG A 77 -0.61 -8.41 11.46
C ARG A 77 0.30 -7.19 11.31
N LEU A 78 1.14 -7.17 10.29
CA LEU A 78 2.08 -6.08 10.03
C LEU A 78 1.35 -4.81 9.62
N SER A 79 0.29 -4.92 8.81
CA SER A 79 -0.56 -3.78 8.46
C SER A 79 -1.21 -3.11 9.69
N GLU A 80 -1.70 -3.89 10.66
CA GLU A 80 -2.20 -3.32 11.93
C GLU A 80 -1.06 -2.70 12.77
N THR A 81 0.08 -3.40 12.83
CA THR A 81 1.22 -2.97 13.65
C THR A 81 1.81 -1.66 13.13
N SER A 82 2.02 -1.54 11.82
CA SER A 82 2.58 -0.35 11.18
C SER A 82 1.70 0.89 11.33
N ASN A 83 0.38 0.70 11.49
CA ASN A 83 -0.60 1.75 11.73
C ASN A 83 -0.93 1.95 13.22
N SER A 84 -0.17 1.34 14.12
CA SER A 84 -0.40 1.50 15.56
C SER A 84 0.19 2.81 16.08
N SER A 85 -0.45 3.40 17.09
CA SER A 85 0.06 4.61 17.75
C SER A 85 1.47 4.42 18.32
N THR A 86 1.79 3.22 18.81
CA THR A 86 3.13 2.88 19.31
C THR A 86 4.19 3.03 18.22
N ILE A 87 3.95 2.49 17.02
CA ILE A 87 4.91 2.60 15.91
C ILE A 87 4.99 4.06 15.42
N LEU A 88 3.85 4.73 15.25
CA LEU A 88 3.85 6.12 14.78
C LEU A 88 4.54 7.08 15.76
N ARG A 89 4.44 6.84 17.08
CA ARG A 89 5.14 7.60 18.12
C ARG A 89 6.65 7.36 18.16
N ALA A 90 7.11 6.23 17.65
CA ALA A 90 8.53 5.90 17.61
C ALA A 90 9.27 6.63 16.47
N ILE A 91 8.54 7.26 15.54
CA ILE A 91 9.14 8.01 14.44
C ILE A 91 9.83 9.27 15.00
N PRO A 92 11.11 9.51 14.67
CA PRO A 92 11.83 10.67 15.19
C PRO A 92 11.15 11.99 14.77
N PRO A 93 10.91 12.94 15.69
CA PRO A 93 10.25 14.21 15.39
C PRO A 93 10.88 14.98 14.22
N ARG A 94 12.22 14.92 14.09
CA ARG A 94 13.00 15.62 13.07
C ARG A 94 13.23 14.81 11.81
N LEU A 95 12.60 13.64 11.62
CA LEU A 95 12.66 12.89 10.37
C LEU A 95 11.56 13.43 9.43
N PRO A 96 11.89 14.07 8.30
CA PRO A 96 10.89 14.48 7.32
C PRO A 96 10.23 13.24 6.70
N VAL A 97 8.91 13.28 6.56
CA VAL A 97 8.13 12.18 6.00
C VAL A 97 7.34 12.68 4.80
N LEU A 98 7.51 12.03 3.65
CA LEU A 98 6.65 12.19 2.49
C LEU A 98 5.76 10.96 2.35
N LEU A 99 4.45 11.18 2.34
CA LEU A 99 3.45 10.16 2.06
C LEU A 99 2.90 10.38 0.64
N MET A 100 3.05 9.38 -0.22
CA MET A 100 2.54 9.43 -1.60
C MET A 100 1.61 8.25 -1.87
N SER A 101 0.50 8.52 -2.57
CA SER A 101 -0.42 7.47 -3.04
C SER A 101 -1.29 8.03 -4.17
N GLY A 102 -1.93 7.17 -4.95
CA GLY A 102 -2.99 7.62 -5.85
C GLY A 102 -4.26 7.96 -5.07
N ASP A 103 -4.99 8.99 -5.48
CA ASP A 103 -6.27 9.32 -4.83
C ASP A 103 -7.37 8.27 -5.07
N SER A 104 -7.13 7.38 -6.03
CA SER A 104 -8.01 6.28 -6.38
C SER A 104 -7.48 4.94 -5.90
N ASP A 105 -6.38 4.90 -5.15
CA ASP A 105 -5.84 3.67 -4.56
C ASP A 105 -6.80 3.09 -3.49
N PRO A 106 -7.40 1.91 -3.73
CA PRO A 106 -8.31 1.28 -2.78
C PRO A 106 -7.61 0.83 -1.48
N VAL A 107 -6.30 0.56 -1.52
CA VAL A 107 -5.50 0.14 -0.34
C VAL A 107 -5.44 1.27 0.69
N GLY A 108 -5.15 2.48 0.22
CA GLY A 108 -5.16 3.69 1.03
C GLY A 108 -6.56 4.24 1.32
N GLY A 109 -7.63 3.52 0.97
CA GLY A 109 -9.00 3.98 1.11
C GLY A 109 -9.30 5.22 0.26
N ASN A 110 -8.71 5.30 -0.94
CA ASN A 110 -8.80 6.43 -1.87
C ASN A 110 -8.25 7.72 -1.22
N GLY A 111 -7.02 7.65 -0.74
CA GLY A 111 -6.32 8.74 -0.04
C GLY A 111 -6.76 9.01 1.41
N ARG A 112 -7.91 8.50 1.87
CA ARG A 112 -8.38 8.75 3.25
C ARG A 112 -7.44 8.16 4.31
N GLY A 113 -6.95 6.94 4.10
CA GLY A 113 -5.99 6.29 4.98
C GLY A 113 -4.66 7.03 5.03
N VAL A 114 -4.18 7.51 3.88
CA VAL A 114 -2.94 8.30 3.78
C VAL A 114 -3.06 9.61 4.56
N ARG A 115 -4.16 10.35 4.38
CA ARG A 115 -4.43 11.58 5.14
C ARG A 115 -4.55 11.32 6.64
N ARG A 116 -5.15 10.19 7.03
CA ARG A 116 -5.22 9.77 8.44
C ARG A 116 -3.83 9.54 9.02
N VAL A 117 -2.98 8.77 8.34
CA VAL A 117 -1.59 8.53 8.79
C VAL A 117 -0.84 9.85 8.90
N ALA A 118 -0.99 10.76 7.93
CA ALA A 118 -0.37 12.08 8.00
C ALA A 118 -0.78 12.85 9.25
N GLY A 119 -2.08 12.89 9.57
CA GLY A 119 -2.59 13.52 10.78
C GLY A 119 -2.08 12.86 12.07
N GLU A 120 -2.00 11.52 12.09
CA GLU A 120 -1.46 10.78 13.23
C GLU A 120 0.05 11.06 13.42
N LEU A 121 0.84 11.16 12.36
CA LEU A 121 2.25 11.54 12.44
C LEU A 121 2.44 12.94 13.02
N THR A 122 1.71 13.92 12.49
CA THR A 122 1.75 15.30 12.99
C THR A 122 1.32 15.38 14.45
N ALA A 123 0.24 14.69 14.83
CA ALA A 123 -0.25 14.64 16.20
C ALA A 123 0.74 13.97 17.18
N ASN A 124 1.63 13.10 16.69
CA ASN A 124 2.68 12.46 17.47
C ASN A 124 4.03 13.20 17.42
N GLY A 125 4.07 14.42 16.87
CA GLY A 125 5.21 15.33 16.96
C GLY A 125 6.19 15.27 15.79
N VAL A 126 5.86 14.59 14.69
CA VAL A 126 6.65 14.71 13.46
C VAL A 126 6.51 16.12 12.90
N LEU A 127 7.65 16.80 12.71
CA LEU A 127 7.70 18.23 12.40
C LEU A 127 7.41 18.55 10.93
N GLN A 128 7.69 17.62 10.03
CA GLN A 128 7.44 17.78 8.59
C GLN A 128 6.81 16.51 8.04
N VAL A 129 5.54 16.63 7.64
CA VAL A 129 4.77 15.58 6.99
C VAL A 129 4.17 16.15 5.72
N ASP A 130 4.73 15.76 4.58
CA ASP A 130 4.25 16.12 3.26
C ASP A 130 3.33 15.01 2.73
N VAL A 131 2.22 15.39 2.09
CA VAL A 131 1.28 14.45 1.48
C VAL A 131 1.08 14.80 0.02
N HIS A 132 1.36 13.84 -0.86
CA HIS A 132 1.04 13.92 -2.28
C HIS A 132 0.01 12.85 -2.63
N LEU A 133 -1.14 13.28 -3.14
CA LEU A 133 -2.13 12.37 -3.72
C LEU A 133 -2.23 12.66 -5.20
N GLU A 134 -1.77 11.73 -6.03
CA GLU A 134 -1.81 11.88 -7.48
C GLU A 134 -3.25 11.67 -7.98
N PRO A 135 -3.86 12.65 -8.68
CA PRO A 135 -5.23 12.55 -9.15
C PRO A 135 -5.45 11.36 -10.10
N ASP A 136 -6.53 10.63 -9.86
CA ASP A 136 -6.98 9.45 -10.60
C ASP A 136 -6.01 8.26 -10.60
N ALA A 137 -4.78 8.43 -10.12
CA ALA A 137 -3.80 7.37 -10.01
C ALA A 137 -4.28 6.27 -9.05
N ARG A 138 -3.87 5.04 -9.35
CA ARG A 138 -4.19 3.86 -8.54
C ARG A 138 -3.04 3.57 -7.58
N HIS A 139 -2.68 2.31 -7.38
CA HIS A 139 -1.74 1.91 -6.33
C HIS A 139 -0.27 2.20 -6.67
N GLU A 140 0.17 1.91 -7.89
CA GLU A 140 1.58 1.92 -8.28
C GLU A 140 1.99 3.21 -8.99
N LEU A 141 2.16 4.30 -8.24
CA LEU A 141 2.54 5.62 -8.79
C LEU A 141 3.77 5.60 -9.71
N LEU A 142 4.73 4.72 -9.42
CA LEU A 142 5.96 4.56 -10.21
C LEU A 142 5.72 3.87 -11.56
N HIS A 143 4.58 3.20 -11.74
CA HIS A 143 4.14 2.54 -12.97
C HIS A 143 2.83 3.14 -13.50
N GLU A 144 2.49 4.35 -13.09
CA GLU A 144 1.35 5.09 -13.62
C GLU A 144 1.70 5.81 -14.92
N ARG A 145 0.67 6.27 -15.65
CA ARG A 145 0.85 7.03 -16.90
C ARG A 145 1.71 8.27 -16.71
N ASP A 146 1.59 8.89 -15.55
CA ASP A 146 2.26 10.13 -15.16
C ASP A 146 3.52 9.86 -14.30
N ARG A 147 4.13 8.66 -14.40
CA ARG A 147 5.29 8.25 -13.60
C ARG A 147 6.45 9.25 -13.60
N GLU A 148 6.68 9.94 -14.71
CA GLU A 148 7.73 10.97 -14.82
C GLU A 148 7.50 12.13 -13.85
N GLN A 149 6.24 12.49 -13.58
CA GLN A 149 5.91 13.49 -12.57
C GLN A 149 6.18 12.96 -11.16
N THR A 150 5.85 11.69 -10.91
CA THR A 150 6.16 11.02 -9.64
C THR A 150 7.66 10.98 -9.38
N TYR A 151 8.48 10.66 -10.40
CA TYR A 151 9.94 10.65 -10.29
C TYR A 151 10.51 12.04 -9.98
N ARG A 152 10.08 13.08 -10.72
CA ARG A 152 10.52 14.46 -10.46
C ARG A 152 10.13 14.96 -9.07
N LEU A 153 8.94 14.59 -8.60
CA LEU A 153 8.50 14.95 -7.26
C LEU A 153 9.39 14.32 -6.19
N LEU A 154 9.68 13.01 -6.32
CA LEU A 154 10.58 12.30 -5.41
C LEU A 154 11.98 12.90 -5.42
N GLU A 155 12.56 13.10 -6.60
CA GLU A 155 13.89 13.70 -6.75
C GLU A 155 13.95 15.09 -6.10
N THR A 156 12.97 15.94 -6.40
CA THR A 156 12.89 17.30 -5.84
C THR A 156 12.72 17.29 -4.33
N TRP A 157 11.87 16.41 -3.80
CA TRP A 157 11.61 16.33 -2.36
C TRP A 157 12.82 15.80 -1.61
N ILE A 158 13.48 14.76 -2.13
CA ILE A 158 14.70 14.20 -1.54
C ILE A 158 15.82 15.25 -1.58
N GLY A 159 16.04 15.91 -2.73
CA GLY A 159 17.07 16.93 -2.89
C GLY A 159 16.93 18.06 -1.88
N LYS A 160 15.74 18.67 -1.80
CA LYS A 160 15.43 19.72 -0.80
C LYS A 160 15.64 19.24 0.64
N THR A 161 15.24 18.01 0.93
CA THR A 161 15.37 17.41 2.27
C THR A 161 16.83 17.22 2.67
N VAL A 162 17.69 16.79 1.75
CA VAL A 162 19.13 16.60 2.00
C VAL A 162 19.84 17.94 2.16
N GLU A 163 19.54 18.91 1.30
CA GLU A 163 20.10 20.27 1.36
C GLU A 163 19.76 20.94 2.71
N ALA A 164 18.49 20.93 3.11
CA ALA A 164 18.03 21.54 4.36
C ALA A 164 18.62 20.91 5.63
N ARG A 165 19.18 19.70 5.55
CA ARG A 165 19.82 19.00 6.68
C ARG A 165 21.34 19.08 6.67
N SER A 166 21.90 19.51 5.54
CA SER A 166 23.35 19.70 5.38
C SER A 166 23.76 21.15 5.68
N ALA A 167 22.79 22.07 5.73
CA ALA A 167 22.91 23.44 6.21
C ALA A 167 22.73 23.53 7.74
#